data_AF-A0A164ZX38-F1
#
_entry.id   AF-A0A164ZX38-F1
#
_cell.length_a   1.000
_cell.length_b   1.000
_cell.length_c   1.000
_cell.angle_alpha   90.00
_cell.angle_beta   90.00
_cell.angle_gamma   90.00
#
_symmetry.space_group_name_H-M   'P 1'
#
loop_
_entity.id
_entity.type
_entity.pdbx_description
1 polymer ?
#
loop_
_entity_poly.entity_id
_entity_poly.type
_entity_poly.pdbx_seq_one_letter_code
_entity_poly.pdbx_strand_id
1 'polypeptide(L)'
;MDANVTSRLLNFHASFHWEPRFSNRTNDIFSKWTSKNDVVRVIVLGMSLHHIMHLQEDSSQYSEFKRGLTELLPILQRVAKHNKVVWVKQYTVIDNPFISSIFYNHMNNLIQIRPSIYQFNLLVANILRDSGIILWNTGDLIVEGYIRSCFVLPRNDLEFTGKAYFSCPDLVHPGFVAQAYATHLFLNEACHITNGDV
;
A
#
# COMPACT_ATOMS: atom_id res chain seq x y z
N MET A 1 -7.67 13.19 -0.75
CA MET A 1 -6.83 14.40 -0.90
C MET A 1 -5.88 14.13 -2.05
N ASP A 2 -5.80 15.05 -3.00
CA ASP A 2 -4.88 14.93 -4.14
C ASP A 2 -3.70 15.89 -3.90
N ALA A 3 -2.49 15.49 -4.25
CA ALA A 3 -1.28 16.27 -4.02
C ALA A 3 -0.31 16.15 -5.21
N ASN A 4 0.45 17.21 -5.48
CA ASN A 4 1.49 17.20 -6.51
C ASN A 4 2.81 17.64 -5.90
N VAL A 5 3.88 16.91 -6.21
CA VAL A 5 5.24 17.19 -5.74
C VAL A 5 6.16 17.23 -6.94
N THR A 6 7.00 18.24 -7.01
CA THR A 6 8.06 18.33 -8.04
C THR A 6 9.40 18.44 -7.34
N SER A 7 10.31 17.51 -7.64
CA SER A 7 11.69 17.57 -7.18
C SER A 7 12.58 18.06 -8.31
N ARG A 8 13.16 19.25 -8.16
CA ARG A 8 14.18 19.74 -9.10
C ARG A 8 15.49 18.98 -8.98
N LEU A 9 15.84 18.54 -7.76
CA LEU A 9 17.06 17.78 -7.48
C LEU A 9 17.04 16.41 -8.16
N LEU A 10 15.90 15.72 -8.08
CA LEU A 10 15.72 14.36 -8.62
C LEU A 10 15.05 14.38 -10.01
N ASN A 11 14.76 15.57 -10.55
CA ASN A 11 14.11 15.79 -11.84
C ASN A 11 12.87 14.91 -12.08
N PHE A 12 11.96 14.83 -11.09
CA PHE A 12 10.69 14.12 -11.25
C PHE A 12 9.51 14.95 -10.77
N HIS A 13 8.35 14.63 -11.34
CA HIS A 13 7.04 15.09 -10.91
C HIS A 13 6.23 13.89 -10.43
N ALA A 14 5.65 13.98 -9.24
CA ALA A 14 4.76 12.98 -8.69
C ALA A 14 3.40 13.59 -8.42
N SER A 15 2.35 12.92 -8.89
CA SER A 15 0.97 13.21 -8.58
C SER A 15 0.39 12.09 -7.72
N PHE A 16 -0.21 12.47 -6.60
CA PHE A 16 -0.90 11.58 -5.70
C PHE A 16 -2.41 11.80 -5.81
N HIS A 17 -3.14 10.71 -6.03
CA HIS A 17 -4.59 10.69 -6.01
C HIS A 17 -5.05 9.68 -4.96
N TRP A 18 -6.00 10.09 -4.14
CA TRP A 18 -6.54 9.22 -3.10
C TRP A 18 -8.00 8.89 -3.38
N GLU A 19 -8.27 7.60 -3.51
CA GLU A 19 -9.60 7.02 -3.59
C GLU A 19 -9.68 5.82 -2.64
N PRO A 20 -10.56 5.83 -1.62
CA PRO A 20 -10.61 4.78 -0.62
C PRO A 20 -11.19 3.45 -1.15
N ARG A 21 -11.93 3.49 -2.27
CA ARG A 21 -12.57 2.32 -2.90
C ARG A 21 -12.58 2.50 -4.41
N PHE A 22 -12.74 1.40 -5.14
CA PHE A 22 -12.97 1.46 -6.59
C PHE A 22 -14.21 2.30 -6.91
N SER A 23 -14.06 3.28 -7.81
CA SER A 23 -15.16 4.14 -8.26
C SER A 23 -15.00 4.48 -9.76
N ASN A 24 -16.06 5.03 -10.37
CA ASN A 24 -15.99 5.49 -11.77
C ASN A 24 -14.86 6.52 -11.98
N ARG A 25 -14.54 7.32 -10.96
CA ARG A 25 -13.43 8.28 -11.00
C ARG A 25 -12.07 7.60 -11.14
N THR A 26 -11.88 6.40 -10.60
CA THR A 26 -10.67 5.60 -10.79
C THR A 26 -10.43 5.35 -12.28
N ASN A 27 -11.45 4.93 -13.02
CA ASN A 27 -11.37 4.66 -14.45
C ASN A 27 -11.08 5.94 -15.26
N ASP A 28 -11.67 7.07 -14.87
CA ASP A 28 -11.45 8.35 -15.52
C ASP A 28 -10.00 8.86 -15.35
N ILE A 29 -9.39 8.64 -14.18
CA ILE A 29 -7.99 9.02 -13.91
C ILE A 29 -7.05 8.23 -14.84
N PHE A 30 -7.20 6.90 -14.91
CA PHE A 30 -6.37 6.08 -15.79
C PHE A 30 -6.56 6.42 -17.27
N SER A 31 -7.79 6.71 -17.68
CA SER A 31 -8.10 7.10 -19.07
C SER A 31 -7.44 8.43 -19.46
N LYS A 32 -7.27 9.36 -18.50
CA LYS A 32 -6.52 10.62 -18.71
C LYS A 32 -5.03 10.39 -18.85
N TRP A 33 -4.45 9.41 -18.13
CA TRP A 33 -3.03 9.09 -18.24
C TRP A 33 -2.67 8.37 -19.54
N THR A 34 -3.62 7.67 -20.16
CA THR A 34 -3.42 7.10 -21.49
C THR A 34 -3.51 8.10 -22.64
N SER A 35 -3.99 9.33 -22.41
CA SER A 35 -4.33 10.29 -23.48
C SER A 35 -3.47 11.55 -23.55
N LYS A 36 -2.62 11.83 -22.55
CA LYS A 36 -1.77 13.03 -22.53
C LYS A 36 -0.32 12.75 -22.93
N ASN A 37 0.28 13.70 -23.65
CA ASN A 37 1.70 13.74 -24.03
C ASN A 37 2.68 13.91 -22.84
N ASP A 38 2.17 14.08 -21.62
CA ASP A 38 2.99 14.02 -20.40
C ASP A 38 3.28 12.55 -20.07
N VAL A 39 4.50 12.10 -20.35
CA VAL A 39 4.90 10.70 -20.22
C VAL A 39 4.96 10.31 -18.73
N VAL A 40 3.84 9.83 -18.19
CA VAL A 40 3.81 9.20 -16.87
C VAL A 40 4.65 7.92 -16.95
N ARG A 41 5.88 7.91 -16.45
CA ARG A 41 6.75 6.73 -16.63
C ARG A 41 6.34 5.56 -15.74
N VAL A 42 5.91 5.86 -14.52
CA VAL A 42 5.59 4.88 -13.48
C VAL A 42 4.27 5.25 -12.83
N ILE A 43 3.40 4.27 -12.65
CA ILE A 43 2.14 4.38 -11.92
C ILE A 43 2.19 3.42 -10.76
N VAL A 44 1.97 3.92 -9.55
CA VAL A 44 2.03 3.14 -8.31
C VAL A 44 0.65 3.08 -7.68
N LEU A 45 0.18 1.88 -7.38
CA LEU A 45 -1.17 1.61 -6.87
C LEU A 45 -1.10 0.87 -5.54
N GLY A 46 -1.90 1.29 -4.57
CA GLY A 46 -2.11 0.56 -3.31
C GLY A 46 -3.52 0.84 -2.81
N MET A 47 -4.41 -0.17 -2.82
CA MET A 47 -5.86 0.06 -2.66
C MET A 47 -6.58 -0.97 -1.77
N SER A 48 -5.84 -1.71 -0.95
CA SER A 48 -6.37 -2.88 -0.24
C SER A 48 -6.90 -2.58 1.16
N LEU A 49 -6.26 -1.68 1.93
CA LEU A 49 -6.55 -1.53 3.35
C LEU A 49 -7.99 -1.12 3.67
N HIS A 50 -8.55 -0.13 2.96
CA HIS A 50 -9.90 0.34 3.22
C HIS A 50 -10.96 -0.73 2.93
N HIS A 51 -10.81 -1.51 1.85
CA HIS A 51 -11.68 -2.67 1.60
C HIS A 51 -11.54 -3.73 2.70
N ILE A 52 -10.32 -3.97 3.17
CA ILE A 52 -10.05 -4.93 4.25
C ILE A 52 -10.69 -4.44 5.56
N MET A 53 -10.59 -3.16 5.92
CA MET A 53 -11.13 -2.58 7.17
C MET A 53 -12.63 -2.83 7.35
N HIS A 54 -13.41 -2.75 6.27
CA HIS A 54 -14.87 -2.91 6.31
C HIS A 54 -15.36 -4.36 6.20
N LEU A 55 -14.49 -5.37 6.08
CA LEU A 55 -14.91 -6.78 6.01
C LEU A 55 -15.64 -7.28 7.27
N GLN A 56 -15.31 -6.70 8.44
CA GLN A 56 -15.99 -7.06 9.69
C GLN A 56 -17.45 -6.57 9.72
N GLU A 57 -17.78 -5.60 8.87
CA GLU A 57 -19.12 -5.01 8.74
C GLU A 57 -19.91 -5.70 7.60
N ASP A 58 -19.23 -6.15 6.53
CA ASP A 58 -19.89 -6.76 5.38
C ASP A 58 -18.96 -7.70 4.58
N SER A 59 -19.36 -8.96 4.45
CA SER A 59 -18.64 -9.97 3.64
C SER A 59 -18.66 -9.67 2.14
N SER A 60 -19.55 -8.78 1.68
CA SER A 60 -19.58 -8.29 0.30
C SER A 60 -18.30 -7.55 -0.10
N GLN A 61 -17.56 -6.97 0.85
CA GLN A 61 -16.37 -6.14 0.58
C GLN A 61 -15.25 -6.91 -0.14
N TYR A 62 -15.07 -8.20 0.17
CA TYR A 62 -14.13 -9.06 -0.57
C TYR A 62 -14.55 -9.23 -2.03
N SER A 63 -15.85 -9.45 -2.26
CA SER A 63 -16.42 -9.62 -3.59
C SER A 63 -16.41 -8.31 -4.38
N GLU A 64 -16.67 -7.17 -3.74
CA GLU A 64 -16.57 -5.83 -4.34
C GLU A 64 -15.13 -5.52 -4.77
N PHE A 65 -14.16 -5.80 -3.90
CA PHE A 65 -12.74 -5.62 -4.24
C PHE A 65 -12.33 -6.53 -5.40
N LYS A 66 -12.72 -7.81 -5.37
CA LYS A 66 -12.47 -8.75 -6.46
C LYS A 66 -13.05 -8.25 -7.78
N ARG A 67 -14.32 -7.82 -7.78
CA ARG A 67 -14.99 -7.28 -8.96
C ARG A 67 -14.27 -6.04 -9.47
N GLY A 68 -14.04 -5.04 -8.62
CA GLY A 68 -13.39 -3.79 -9.00
C GLY A 68 -11.99 -3.99 -9.56
N LEU A 69 -11.17 -4.87 -8.96
CA LEU A 69 -9.85 -5.18 -9.49
C LEU A 69 -9.90 -5.91 -10.83
N THR A 70 -10.86 -6.84 -10.99
CA THR A 70 -11.06 -7.56 -12.26
C THR A 70 -11.49 -6.61 -13.38
N GLU A 71 -12.36 -5.64 -13.09
CA GLU A 71 -12.80 -4.61 -14.04
C GLU A 71 -11.69 -3.61 -14.37
N LEU A 72 -10.83 -3.30 -13.40
CA LEU A 72 -9.70 -2.39 -13.57
C LEU A 72 -8.55 -3.01 -14.37
N LEU A 73 -8.34 -4.34 -14.27
CA LEU A 73 -7.22 -5.04 -14.89
C LEU A 73 -7.04 -4.73 -16.40
N PRO A 74 -8.08 -4.80 -17.27
CA PRO A 74 -7.94 -4.46 -18.69
C PRO A 74 -7.45 -3.02 -18.93
N ILE A 75 -7.81 -2.08 -18.05
CA ILE A 75 -7.35 -0.69 -18.12
C ILE A 75 -5.86 -0.64 -17.78
N LEU A 76 -5.45 -1.30 -16.70
CA LEU A 76 -4.05 -1.38 -16.28
C LEU A 76 -3.17 -2.05 -17.34
N GLN A 77 -3.66 -3.10 -18.01
CA GLN A 77 -2.92 -3.74 -19.10
C GLN A 77 -2.72 -2.82 -20.30
N ARG A 78 -3.71 -1.98 -20.64
CA ARG A 78 -3.56 -0.98 -21.71
C ARG A 78 -2.52 0.08 -21.34
N VAL A 79 -2.56 0.55 -20.10
CA VAL A 79 -1.59 1.50 -19.54
C VAL A 79 -0.19 0.88 -19.52
N ALA A 80 -0.07 -0.39 -19.10
CA ALA A 80 1.19 -1.10 -18.98
C ALA A 80 1.97 -1.27 -20.31
N LYS A 81 1.31 -1.08 -21.47
CA LYS A 81 1.97 -1.08 -22.78
C LYS A 81 2.93 0.10 -22.96
N HIS A 82 2.69 1.20 -22.26
CA HIS A 82 3.43 2.46 -22.44
C HIS A 82 4.02 2.99 -21.13
N ASN A 83 3.56 2.48 -20.00
CA ASN A 83 3.94 2.92 -18.66
C ASN A 83 4.30 1.70 -17.81
N LYS A 84 5.14 1.87 -16.79
CA LYS A 84 5.36 0.83 -15.78
C LYS A 84 4.27 0.93 -14.72
N VAL A 85 3.49 -0.12 -14.55
CA VAL A 85 2.44 -0.19 -13.54
C VAL A 85 2.91 -1.07 -12.40
N VAL A 86 2.94 -0.51 -11.19
CA VAL A 86 3.36 -1.18 -9.96
C VAL A 86 2.19 -1.24 -9.00
N TRP A 87 1.87 -2.45 -8.53
CA TRP A 87 0.94 -2.69 -7.44
C TRP A 87 1.73 -2.94 -6.16
N VAL A 88 1.59 -2.04 -5.20
CA VAL A 88 2.14 -2.16 -3.85
C VAL A 88 1.30 -3.14 -3.06
N LYS A 89 1.93 -4.23 -2.62
CA LYS A 89 1.31 -5.20 -1.73
C LYS A 89 0.86 -4.53 -0.44
N GLN A 90 -0.30 -4.93 0.09
CA GLN A 90 -0.74 -4.43 1.38
C GLN A 90 0.24 -4.87 2.45
N TYR A 91 0.87 -3.91 3.12
CA TYR A 91 1.64 -4.21 4.31
C TYR A 91 0.75 -4.85 5.35
N THR A 92 1.35 -5.77 6.11
CA THR A 92 0.75 -6.29 7.34
C THR A 92 0.32 -5.13 8.22
N VAL A 93 -0.87 -5.24 8.81
CA VAL A 93 -1.31 -4.38 9.92
C VAL A 93 -1.77 -5.28 11.04
N ILE A 94 -1.65 -4.80 12.28
CA ILE A 94 -2.24 -5.47 13.43
C ILE A 94 -3.62 -4.88 13.62
N ASP A 95 -4.63 -5.73 13.79
CA ASP A 95 -5.96 -5.25 14.15
C ASP A 95 -5.88 -4.49 15.48
N ASN A 96 -6.27 -3.22 15.45
CA ASN A 96 -6.52 -2.46 16.67
C ASN A 96 -8.04 -2.43 16.87
N PRO A 97 -8.66 -3.44 17.51
CA PRO A 97 -9.90 -3.13 18.19
C PRO A 97 -9.50 -2.15 19.29
N PHE A 98 -10.34 -1.23 19.74
CA PHE A 98 -10.07 -0.42 20.95
C PHE A 98 -9.86 -1.27 22.26
N ILE A 99 -9.61 -2.58 22.15
CA ILE A 99 -9.80 -3.69 23.09
C ILE A 99 -8.54 -4.60 23.13
N SER A 100 -7.32 -4.06 23.07
CA SER A 100 -6.23 -4.66 23.86
C SER A 100 -6.26 -4.16 25.31
N SER A 101 -7.09 -3.15 25.59
CA SER A 101 -7.35 -2.57 26.91
C SER A 101 -7.93 -3.55 27.94
N ILE A 102 -8.39 -4.73 27.52
CA ILE A 102 -8.80 -5.83 28.43
C ILE A 102 -7.70 -6.90 28.59
N PHE A 103 -6.74 -6.99 27.66
CA PHE A 103 -5.76 -8.08 27.58
C PHE A 103 -4.41 -7.75 28.22
N TYR A 104 -4.38 -6.79 29.15
CA TYR A 104 -3.21 -6.47 29.96
C TYR A 104 -2.79 -7.60 30.92
N ASN A 105 -3.54 -8.71 31.03
CA ASN A 105 -3.31 -9.67 32.11
C ASN A 105 -2.86 -11.08 31.73
N HIS A 106 -2.95 -11.54 30.47
CA HIS A 106 -2.52 -12.90 30.14
C HIS A 106 -2.04 -13.06 28.69
N MET A 107 -0.77 -12.72 28.42
CA MET A 107 -0.15 -13.01 27.12
C MET A 107 0.66 -14.30 27.17
N ASN A 108 -0.02 -15.42 26.91
CA ASN A 108 0.57 -16.53 26.18
C ASN A 108 0.09 -16.43 24.73
N ASN A 109 1.01 -16.07 23.83
CA ASN A 109 1.00 -16.33 22.39
C ASN A 109 -0.23 -15.84 21.58
N LEU A 110 -0.03 -14.81 20.75
CA LEU A 110 -0.27 -14.78 19.29
C LEU A 110 -0.58 -13.34 18.84
N ILE A 111 0.34 -12.76 18.08
CA ILE A 111 0.14 -11.57 17.28
C ILE A 111 -0.97 -11.90 16.27
N GLN A 112 -2.17 -11.30 16.38
CA GLN A 112 -3.17 -11.40 15.32
C GLN A 112 -2.78 -10.48 14.15
N ILE A 113 -1.92 -11.00 13.28
CA ILE A 113 -1.76 -10.50 11.91
C ILE A 113 -3.10 -10.66 11.23
N ARG A 114 -3.66 -9.59 10.65
CA ARG A 114 -4.98 -9.63 10.03
C ARG A 114 -5.00 -10.67 8.88
N PRO A 115 -5.64 -11.85 9.04
CA PRO A 115 -5.57 -12.91 8.03
C PRO A 115 -6.19 -12.49 6.69
N SER A 116 -7.11 -11.52 6.73
CA SER A 116 -7.70 -10.90 5.55
C SER A 116 -6.68 -10.17 4.66
N ILE A 117 -5.61 -9.59 5.22
CA ILE A 117 -4.54 -8.98 4.40
C ILE A 117 -3.89 -10.02 3.50
N TYR A 118 -3.59 -11.19 4.06
CA TYR A 118 -3.03 -12.30 3.30
C TYR A 118 -3.97 -12.73 2.18
N GLN A 119 -5.27 -12.87 2.46
CA GLN A 119 -6.27 -13.24 1.46
C GLN A 119 -6.39 -12.21 0.33
N PHE A 120 -6.38 -10.91 0.65
CA PHE A 120 -6.43 -9.85 -0.36
C PHE A 120 -5.16 -9.80 -1.20
N ASN A 121 -3.99 -9.94 -0.58
CA ASN A 121 -2.72 -9.98 -1.29
C ASN A 121 -2.64 -11.20 -2.23
N LEU A 122 -3.13 -12.37 -1.81
CA LEU A 122 -3.27 -13.53 -2.69
C LEU A 122 -4.24 -13.28 -3.84
N LEU A 123 -5.39 -12.67 -3.56
CA LEU A 123 -6.38 -12.33 -4.58
C LEU A 123 -5.79 -11.41 -5.65
N VAL A 124 -5.09 -10.35 -5.22
CA VAL A 124 -4.35 -9.44 -6.12
C VAL A 124 -3.35 -10.23 -6.95
N ALA A 125 -2.49 -11.02 -6.32
CA ALA A 125 -1.45 -11.77 -7.02
C ALA A 125 -2.03 -12.75 -8.05
N ASN A 126 -3.20 -13.31 -7.77
CA ASN A 126 -3.91 -14.19 -8.70
C ASN A 126 -4.53 -13.44 -9.88
N ILE A 127 -5.19 -12.29 -9.63
CA ILE A 127 -5.84 -11.50 -10.70
C ILE A 127 -4.79 -10.83 -11.59
N LEU A 128 -3.70 -10.33 -11.01
CA LEU A 128 -2.66 -9.61 -11.74
C LEU A 128 -1.58 -10.53 -12.34
N ARG A 129 -1.73 -11.86 -12.18
CA ARG A 129 -0.78 -12.82 -12.76
C ARG A 129 -0.71 -12.67 -14.27
N ASP A 130 0.50 -12.69 -14.82
CA ASP A 130 0.78 -12.60 -16.26
C ASP A 130 0.20 -11.34 -16.94
N SER A 131 -0.13 -10.30 -16.17
CA SER A 131 -0.74 -9.07 -16.67
C SER A 131 0.25 -8.01 -17.15
N GLY A 132 1.55 -8.20 -16.85
CA GLY A 132 2.58 -7.18 -17.03
C GLY A 132 2.60 -6.11 -15.92
N ILE A 133 1.77 -6.25 -14.89
CA ILE A 133 1.78 -5.38 -13.70
C ILE A 133 2.79 -5.94 -12.70
N ILE A 134 3.65 -5.07 -12.20
CA ILE A 134 4.70 -5.42 -11.24
C ILE A 134 4.10 -5.47 -9.84
N LEU A 135 4.22 -6.60 -9.16
CA LEU A 135 3.87 -6.68 -7.74
C LEU A 135 5.09 -6.28 -6.91
N TRP A 136 4.96 -5.21 -6.13
CA TRP A 136 6.04 -4.70 -5.29
C TRP A 136 5.77 -4.97 -3.81
N ASN A 137 6.75 -5.61 -3.15
CA ASN A 137 6.66 -6.05 -1.76
C ASN A 137 7.96 -5.83 -0.96
N THR A 138 8.98 -5.17 -1.52
CA THR A 138 10.27 -4.97 -0.83
C THR A 138 10.10 -4.21 0.50
N GLY A 139 9.14 -3.28 0.56
CA GLY A 139 8.82 -2.54 1.79
C GLY A 139 8.27 -3.40 2.94
N ASP A 140 7.81 -4.63 2.67
CA ASP A 140 7.15 -5.49 3.66
C ASP A 140 8.02 -5.70 4.91
N LEU A 141 9.31 -6.00 4.73
CA LEU A 141 10.22 -6.31 5.84
C LEU A 141 10.45 -5.12 6.76
N ILE A 142 10.54 -3.91 6.20
CA ILE A 142 10.73 -2.68 6.99
C ILE A 142 9.47 -2.39 7.81
N VAL A 143 8.31 -2.45 7.16
CA VAL A 143 7.04 -2.12 7.81
C VAL A 143 6.67 -3.19 8.84
N GLU A 144 6.93 -4.46 8.55
CA GLU A 144 6.74 -5.54 9.50
C GLU A 144 7.67 -5.40 10.72
N GLY A 145 8.94 -5.06 10.49
CA GLY A 145 9.89 -4.78 11.58
C GLY A 145 9.44 -3.61 12.45
N TYR A 146 8.94 -2.53 11.83
CA TYR A 146 8.35 -1.39 12.54
C TYR A 146 7.15 -1.81 13.39
N ILE A 147 6.18 -2.53 12.82
CA ILE A 147 4.96 -2.98 13.51
C ILE A 147 5.29 -3.91 14.69
N ARG A 148 6.20 -4.86 14.49
CA ARG A 148 6.67 -5.76 15.54
C ARG A 148 7.32 -4.98 16.68
N SER A 149 8.09 -3.94 16.36
CA SER A 149 8.73 -3.12 17.37
C SER A 149 7.75 -2.22 18.12
N CYS A 150 6.70 -1.71 17.46
CA CYS A 150 5.59 -1.03 18.11
C CYS A 150 4.83 -1.90 19.11
N PHE A 151 4.90 -3.21 18.96
CA PHE A 151 4.31 -4.16 19.90
C PHE A 151 5.26 -4.49 21.07
N VAL A 152 6.56 -4.60 20.81
CA VAL A 152 7.57 -4.97 21.84
C VAL A 152 7.94 -3.80 22.74
N LEU A 153 7.97 -2.58 22.21
CA LEU A 153 8.40 -1.40 22.96
C LEU A 153 7.22 -0.79 23.74
N PRO A 154 7.37 -0.47 25.04
CA PRO A 154 6.34 0.17 25.83
C PRO A 154 5.95 1.52 25.20
N ARG A 155 4.65 1.76 24.95
CA ARG A 155 4.16 3.03 24.36
C ARG A 155 4.56 4.28 25.16
N ASN A 156 4.82 4.12 26.46
CA ASN A 156 5.21 5.20 27.35
C ASN A 156 6.67 5.65 27.15
N ASP A 157 7.52 4.79 26.57
CA ASP A 157 8.92 5.10 26.23
C ASP A 157 9.06 5.65 24.81
N LEU A 158 7.99 5.61 24.03
CA LEU A 158 7.91 6.05 22.64
C LEU A 158 7.28 7.44 22.61
N GLU A 159 7.99 8.44 23.14
CA GLU A 159 7.56 9.82 23.02
C GLU A 159 7.27 10.16 21.55
N PHE A 160 6.11 10.80 21.34
CA PHE A 160 5.46 11.25 20.11
C PHE A 160 6.28 12.24 19.26
N THR A 161 7.59 12.06 19.17
CA THR A 161 8.42 12.81 18.24
C THR A 161 8.28 12.14 16.88
N GLY A 162 7.59 12.79 15.94
CA GLY A 162 7.35 12.32 14.55
C GLY A 162 8.62 12.16 13.69
N LYS A 163 9.77 11.92 14.31
CA LYS A 163 11.10 11.72 13.73
C LYS A 163 11.73 10.38 14.12
N ALA A 164 11.10 9.60 15.01
CA ALA A 164 11.63 8.30 15.44
C ALA A 164 11.31 7.20 14.43
N TYR A 165 12.17 6.17 14.38
CA TYR A 165 11.87 4.94 13.64
C TYR A 165 10.56 4.30 14.12
N PHE A 166 10.23 4.45 15.41
CA PHE A 166 9.07 3.88 16.08
C PHE A 166 8.16 4.97 16.66
N SER A 167 7.63 5.87 15.83
CA SER A 167 6.43 6.61 16.25
C SER A 167 5.27 5.65 16.07
N CYS A 168 4.65 5.12 17.14
CA CYS A 168 3.58 4.12 17.04
C CYS A 168 2.19 4.73 17.31
N PRO A 169 1.74 5.74 16.53
CA PRO A 169 0.48 6.43 16.78
C PRO A 169 -0.70 5.45 16.63
N ASP A 170 -0.62 4.57 15.63
CA ASP A 170 -1.53 3.45 15.43
C ASP A 170 -0.76 2.24 14.84
N LEU A 171 -1.42 1.09 14.77
CA LEU A 171 -0.85 -0.16 14.25
C LEU A 171 -1.20 -0.39 12.76
N VAL A 172 -1.60 0.68 12.07
CA VAL A 172 -2.15 0.66 10.70
C VAL A 172 -1.24 1.45 9.76
N HIS A 173 -0.77 2.61 10.20
CA HIS A 173 0.11 3.50 9.46
C HIS A 173 1.57 3.30 9.91
N PRO A 174 2.50 3.08 8.95
CA PRO A 174 3.91 3.07 9.27
C PRO A 174 4.37 4.45 9.76
N GLY A 175 5.31 4.47 10.71
CA GLY A 175 5.97 5.70 11.14
C GLY A 175 6.77 6.34 10.01
N PHE A 176 7.05 7.64 10.14
CA PHE A 176 7.68 8.45 9.09
C PHE A 176 8.98 7.82 8.54
N VAL A 177 9.85 7.34 9.43
CA VAL A 177 11.15 6.77 9.04
C VAL A 177 10.98 5.44 8.31
N ALA A 178 10.09 4.56 8.78
CA ALA A 178 9.79 3.30 8.10
C ALA A 178 9.23 3.56 6.68
N GLN A 179 8.34 4.54 6.56
CA GLN A 179 7.82 5.00 5.28
C GLN A 179 8.94 5.58 4.39
N ALA A 180 9.83 6.42 4.94
CA ALA A 180 10.96 6.99 4.21
C ALA A 180 11.93 5.93 3.68
N TYR A 181 12.25 4.90 4.48
CA TYR A 181 13.06 3.77 4.02
C TYR A 181 12.36 2.98 2.92
N ALA A 182 11.07 2.67 3.08
CA ALA A 182 10.30 1.98 2.05
C ALA A 182 10.23 2.80 0.74
N THR A 183 10.07 4.12 0.83
CA THR A 183 10.11 5.03 -0.33
C THR A 183 11.48 5.06 -0.98
N HIS A 184 12.58 5.10 -0.22
CA HIS A 184 13.93 5.04 -0.80
C HIS A 184 14.18 3.72 -1.55
N LEU A 185 13.79 2.59 -0.97
CA LEU A 185 13.88 1.30 -1.66
C LEU A 185 13.06 1.29 -2.94
N PHE A 186 11.82 1.78 -2.88
CA PHE A 186 10.98 1.89 -4.07
C PHE A 186 11.63 2.78 -5.13
N LEU A 187 12.17 3.94 -4.78
CA LEU A 187 12.81 4.84 -5.75
C LEU A 187 14.04 4.21 -6.41
N ASN A 188 14.86 3.49 -5.63
CA ASN A 188 16.02 2.76 -6.17
C ASN A 188 15.59 1.68 -7.16
N GLU A 189 14.55 0.91 -6.83
CA GLU A 189 14.01 -0.12 -7.72
C GLU A 189 13.27 0.46 -8.91
N ALA A 190 12.57 1.60 -8.74
CA ALA A 190 11.88 2.28 -9.82
C ALA A 190 12.85 2.68 -10.94
N CYS A 191 14.09 3.05 -10.61
CA CYS A 191 15.13 3.27 -11.61
C CYS A 191 15.40 2.02 -12.47
N HIS A 192 15.55 0.85 -11.84
CA HIS A 192 15.73 -0.44 -12.54
C HIS A 192 14.50 -0.83 -13.36
N ILE A 193 13.30 -0.65 -12.79
CA ILE A 193 12.02 -0.89 -13.45
C ILE A 193 11.90 -0.04 -14.73
N THR A 194 12.34 1.22 -14.69
CA THR A 194 12.30 2.12 -15.86
C THR A 194 13.36 1.82 -16.92
N ASN A 195 14.49 1.20 -16.54
CA ASN A 195 15.55 0.84 -17.47
C ASN A 195 15.34 -0.53 -18.15
N GLY A 196 14.38 -1.32 -17.65
CA GLY A 196 14.07 -2.65 -18.21
C GLY A 196 14.91 -3.79 -17.63
N ASP A 197 15.50 -3.58 -16.45
CA ASP A 197 16.43 -4.53 -15.80
C ASP A 197 15.71 -5.55 -14.87
N VAL A 198 14.37 -5.61 -14.90
CA VAL A 198 13.52 -6.42 -13.99
C VAL A 198 12.56 -7.28 -14.79
#